data_AF-A0A843GWG1-F1
#
_entry.id   AF-A0A843GWG1-F1
#
_cell.length_a   1.000
_cell.length_b   1.000
_cell.length_c   1.000
_cell.angle_alpha   90.00
_cell.angle_beta   90.00
_cell.angle_gamma   90.00
#
_symmetry.space_group_name_H-M   'P 1'
#
loop_
_entity.id
_entity.type
_entity.pdbx_description
1 polymer ?
#
loop_
_entity_poly.entity_id
_entity_poly.type
_entity_poly.pdbx_seq_one_letter_code
_entity_poly.pdbx_strand_id
1 'polypeptide(L)'
;MTEERATILFNSQDSLLKICVGSWKAYNECNDHALGSYYKGHFYIDFMSLEDAEELHDLLSFIGWTEEEQDELFIQDYESELFRFHNCDYISPASIIEAIAGRQDEVAENAAKIAAMIEYDSYYEDIDKALEDLDDFDFYEDMSGEEYEEMLFYDCMDKATADLLDRNPYITIDFEAMARDDDITETERGVLVRY
;
A
#
# COMPACT_ATOMS: atom_id res chain seq x y z
N MET A 1 10.74 -19.99 -15.20
CA MET A 1 9.72 -19.14 -15.86
C MET A 1 9.07 -19.78 -17.11
N THR A 2 7.76 -19.59 -17.34
CA THR A 2 7.03 -19.98 -18.58
C THR A 2 6.35 -18.76 -19.24
N GLU A 3 6.02 -18.82 -20.54
CA GLU A 3 5.30 -17.72 -21.23
C GLU A 3 3.95 -17.39 -20.58
N GLU A 4 3.21 -18.42 -20.14
CA GLU A 4 1.93 -18.26 -19.46
C GLU A 4 2.10 -17.52 -18.12
N ARG A 5 3.10 -17.93 -17.31
CA ARG A 5 3.38 -17.29 -16.03
C ARG A 5 3.85 -15.85 -16.21
N ALA A 6 4.76 -15.59 -17.13
CA ALA A 6 5.19 -14.23 -17.47
C ALA A 6 4.02 -13.35 -17.93
N THR A 7 3.09 -13.90 -18.71
CA THR A 7 1.89 -13.18 -19.17
C THR A 7 1.00 -12.76 -17.99
N ILE A 8 0.83 -13.62 -16.99
CA ILE A 8 0.08 -13.30 -15.77
C ILE A 8 0.74 -12.14 -15.02
N LEU A 9 2.05 -12.22 -14.80
CA LEU A 9 2.82 -11.21 -14.05
C LEU A 9 2.82 -9.84 -14.73
N PHE A 10 2.75 -9.75 -16.07
CA PHE A 10 2.70 -8.47 -16.78
C PHE A 10 1.30 -7.91 -17.03
N ASN A 11 0.25 -8.73 -16.98
CA ASN A 11 -1.09 -8.32 -17.44
C ASN A 11 -2.17 -8.47 -16.36
N SER A 12 -1.81 -8.57 -15.08
CA SER A 12 -2.81 -8.56 -14.03
C SER A 12 -3.59 -7.24 -14.06
N GLN A 13 -4.92 -7.34 -13.99
CA GLN A 13 -5.80 -6.17 -14.06
C GLN A 13 -5.99 -5.56 -12.67
N ASP A 14 -6.16 -6.41 -11.65
CA ASP A 14 -6.62 -6.02 -10.30
C ASP A 14 -5.51 -6.14 -9.24
N SER A 15 -4.25 -5.92 -9.63
CA SER A 15 -3.14 -5.94 -8.65
C SER A 15 -3.09 -4.65 -7.85
N LEU A 16 -2.90 -4.82 -6.54
CA LEU A 16 -2.71 -3.73 -5.57
C LEU A 16 -1.32 -3.09 -5.67
N LEU A 17 -0.37 -3.77 -6.31
CA LEU A 17 1.00 -3.29 -6.47
C LEU A 17 1.63 -3.82 -7.75
N LYS A 18 1.90 -2.90 -8.68
CA LYS A 18 2.72 -3.17 -9.85
C LYS A 18 3.93 -2.26 -9.88
N ILE A 19 5.08 -2.82 -10.21
CA ILE A 19 6.36 -2.11 -10.16
C ILE A 19 7.07 -2.21 -11.50
N CYS A 20 7.57 -1.07 -11.98
CA CYS A 20 8.54 -0.99 -13.06
C CYS A 20 9.94 -1.06 -12.46
N VAL A 21 10.66 -2.13 -12.77
CA VAL A 21 12.01 -2.39 -12.26
C VAL A 21 13.07 -1.87 -13.24
N GLY A 22 14.02 -1.08 -12.74
CA GLY A 22 15.22 -0.63 -13.45
C GLY A 22 16.48 -1.35 -12.97
N SER A 23 17.59 -1.13 -13.69
CA SER A 23 18.92 -1.63 -13.32
C SER A 23 19.97 -0.53 -13.39
N TRP A 24 20.70 -0.32 -12.30
CA TRP A 24 21.79 0.67 -12.25
C TRP A 24 22.96 0.28 -13.16
N LYS A 25 23.21 -1.03 -13.29
CA LYS A 25 24.23 -1.57 -14.19
C LYS A 25 23.87 -1.29 -15.66
N ALA A 26 22.62 -1.57 -16.05
CA ALA A 26 22.10 -1.23 -17.37
C ALA A 26 22.13 0.28 -17.66
N TYR A 27 21.83 1.09 -16.63
CA TYR A 27 21.94 2.54 -16.69
C TYR A 27 23.37 3.02 -16.98
N ASN A 28 24.35 2.47 -16.27
CA ASN A 28 25.76 2.78 -16.47
C ASN A 28 26.25 2.38 -17.88
N GLU A 29 25.69 1.32 -18.44
CA GLU A 29 26.00 0.82 -19.78
C GLU A 29 25.17 1.49 -20.88
N CYS A 30 24.23 2.38 -20.51
CA CYS A 30 23.33 3.09 -21.41
C CYS A 30 22.54 2.16 -22.34
N ASN A 31 22.04 1.04 -21.81
CA ASN A 31 21.23 0.09 -22.57
C ASN A 31 19.72 0.22 -22.25
N ASP A 32 18.89 -0.53 -22.97
CA ASP A 32 17.42 -0.39 -22.90
C ASP A 32 16.86 -0.70 -21.49
N HIS A 33 17.48 -1.61 -20.73
CA HIS A 33 17.02 -2.07 -19.42
C HIS A 33 17.22 -1.05 -18.29
N ALA A 34 17.96 0.04 -18.55
CA ALA A 34 18.32 1.07 -17.59
C ALA A 34 17.13 1.64 -16.79
N LEU A 35 15.98 1.81 -17.44
CA LEU A 35 14.79 2.44 -16.88
C LEU A 35 13.58 1.47 -16.86
N GLY A 36 13.84 0.17 -16.84
CA GLY A 36 12.77 -0.84 -16.97
C GLY A 36 12.02 -0.78 -18.31
N SER A 37 12.56 -0.04 -19.27
CA SER A 37 12.06 0.06 -20.63
C SER A 37 12.58 -1.11 -21.47
N TYR A 38 11.72 -1.68 -22.29
CA TYR A 38 12.15 -2.43 -23.46
C TYR A 38 11.63 -1.73 -24.71
N TYR A 39 12.09 -2.15 -25.88
CA TYR A 39 11.77 -1.65 -27.23
C TYR A 39 10.25 -1.49 -27.55
N LYS A 40 9.34 -1.82 -26.62
CA LYS A 40 7.87 -1.70 -26.71
C LYS A 40 7.16 -1.01 -25.52
N GLY A 41 7.86 -0.54 -24.49
CA GLY A 41 7.25 0.16 -23.34
C GLY A 41 7.91 -0.15 -21.99
N HIS A 42 7.36 0.40 -20.91
CA HIS A 42 7.68 0.02 -19.52
C HIS A 42 6.90 -1.24 -19.15
N PHE A 43 7.55 -2.21 -18.51
CA PHE A 43 6.86 -3.35 -17.94
C PHE A 43 6.58 -3.11 -16.46
N TYR A 44 5.30 -3.05 -16.12
CA TYR A 44 4.85 -3.13 -14.74
C TYR A 44 4.66 -4.60 -14.40
N ILE A 45 5.39 -5.07 -13.40
CA ILE A 45 5.33 -6.43 -12.89
C ILE A 45 4.41 -6.42 -11.69
N ASP A 46 3.48 -7.35 -11.64
CA ASP A 46 2.61 -7.56 -10.49
C ASP A 46 3.37 -8.20 -9.33
N PHE A 47 3.65 -7.41 -8.29
CA PHE A 47 4.38 -7.87 -7.12
C PHE A 47 3.49 -8.63 -6.13
N MET A 48 2.17 -8.43 -6.18
CA MET A 48 1.22 -9.23 -5.42
C MET A 48 1.11 -10.65 -5.96
N SER A 49 1.41 -10.86 -7.24
CA SER A 49 1.36 -12.16 -7.88
C SER A 49 2.68 -12.93 -7.81
N LEU A 50 3.80 -12.32 -7.42
CA LEU A 50 5.09 -12.98 -7.29
C LEU A 50 5.12 -13.92 -6.07
N GLU A 51 5.73 -15.08 -6.24
CA GLU A 51 5.94 -16.04 -5.15
C GLU A 51 7.08 -15.59 -4.23
N ASP A 52 8.20 -15.17 -4.82
CA ASP A 52 9.41 -14.74 -4.13
C ASP A 52 10.33 -13.90 -5.05
N ALA A 53 11.48 -13.47 -4.52
CA ALA A 53 12.46 -12.70 -5.27
C ALA A 53 13.17 -13.53 -6.36
N GLU A 54 13.27 -14.86 -6.20
CA GLU A 54 13.86 -15.73 -7.22
C GLU A 54 12.99 -15.74 -8.48
N GLU A 55 11.66 -15.73 -8.33
CA GLU A 55 10.73 -15.63 -9.46
C GLU A 55 10.89 -14.32 -10.26
N LEU A 56 11.21 -13.20 -9.58
CA LEU A 56 11.54 -11.94 -10.26
C LEU A 56 12.80 -12.11 -11.13
N HIS A 57 13.87 -12.69 -10.59
CA HIS A 57 15.10 -12.95 -11.35
C HIS A 57 14.86 -13.88 -12.55
N ASP A 58 14.04 -14.91 -12.35
CA ASP A 58 13.60 -15.85 -13.38
C ASP A 58 12.83 -15.13 -14.50
N LEU A 59 11.98 -14.15 -14.15
CA LEU A 59 11.23 -13.33 -15.10
C LEU A 59 12.16 -12.41 -15.89
N LEU A 60 13.07 -11.69 -15.21
CA LEU A 60 14.02 -10.77 -15.83
C LEU A 60 14.96 -11.50 -16.80
N SER A 61 15.48 -12.66 -16.39
CA SER A 61 16.29 -13.52 -17.25
C SER A 61 15.50 -14.02 -18.46
N PHE A 62 14.23 -14.37 -18.27
CA PHE A 62 13.35 -14.80 -19.36
C PHE A 62 13.11 -13.70 -20.41
N ILE A 63 13.00 -12.44 -19.99
CA ILE A 63 12.87 -11.29 -20.90
C ILE A 63 14.21 -10.75 -21.44
N GLY A 64 15.33 -11.39 -21.09
CA GLY A 64 16.64 -11.15 -21.69
C GLY A 64 17.61 -10.30 -20.87
N TRP A 65 17.34 -10.08 -19.58
CA TRP A 65 18.28 -9.41 -18.69
C TRP A 65 19.41 -10.36 -18.31
N THR A 66 20.63 -9.84 -18.25
CA THR A 66 21.80 -10.59 -17.80
C THR A 66 21.85 -10.69 -16.28
N GLU A 67 22.61 -11.65 -15.73
CA GLU A 67 22.83 -11.74 -14.27
C GLU A 67 23.44 -10.43 -13.73
N GLU A 68 24.43 -9.85 -14.43
CA GLU A 68 25.05 -8.59 -14.00
C GLU A 68 24.06 -7.42 -13.92
N GLU A 69 23.08 -7.35 -14.83
CA GLU A 69 22.05 -6.31 -14.79
C GLU A 69 21.10 -6.48 -13.59
N GLN A 70 20.95 -7.70 -13.10
CA GLN A 70 20.04 -8.03 -12.00
C GLN A 70 20.68 -7.86 -10.61
N ASP A 71 22.00 -7.64 -10.52
CA ASP A 71 22.70 -7.45 -9.25
C ASP A 71 22.30 -6.14 -8.54
N GLU A 72 21.94 -5.09 -9.30
CA GLU A 72 21.61 -3.76 -8.77
C GLU A 72 20.29 -3.24 -9.35
N LEU A 73 19.19 -3.89 -8.96
CA LEU A 73 17.83 -3.48 -9.32
C LEU A 73 17.32 -2.34 -8.45
N PHE A 74 16.46 -1.50 -9.02
CA PHE A 74 15.77 -0.43 -8.32
C PHE A 74 14.33 -0.23 -8.84
N ILE A 75 13.49 0.46 -8.06
CA ILE A 75 12.14 0.83 -8.50
C ILE A 75 12.22 2.11 -9.34
N GLN A 76 11.87 2.00 -10.62
CA GLN A 76 11.84 3.14 -11.54
C GLN A 76 10.51 3.89 -11.49
N ASP A 77 9.42 3.13 -11.38
CA ASP A 77 8.05 3.63 -11.29
C ASP A 77 7.14 2.55 -10.69
N TYR A 78 5.93 2.93 -10.26
CA TYR A 78 4.99 1.99 -9.64
C TYR A 78 3.53 2.45 -9.79
N GLU A 79 2.62 1.48 -9.75
CA GLU A 79 1.19 1.64 -9.56
C GLU A 79 0.82 0.93 -8.25
N SER A 80 0.33 1.65 -7.25
CA SER A 80 0.00 1.05 -5.96
C SER A 80 -1.22 1.68 -5.29
N GLU A 81 -2.05 0.83 -4.70
CA GLU A 81 -3.10 1.24 -3.76
C GLU A 81 -2.59 1.24 -2.31
N LEU A 82 -1.48 0.51 -2.06
CA LEU A 82 -0.90 0.23 -0.74
C LEU A 82 -0.05 1.38 -0.19
N PHE A 83 0.67 2.10 -1.04
CA PHE A 83 1.58 3.16 -0.57
C PHE A 83 1.95 4.15 -1.67
N ARG A 84 2.58 5.26 -1.25
CA ARG A 84 3.26 6.20 -2.14
C ARG A 84 4.75 6.24 -1.78
N PHE A 85 5.61 5.73 -2.65
CA PHE A 85 7.04 5.93 -2.52
C PHE A 85 7.45 7.36 -2.89
N HIS A 86 8.33 7.93 -2.07
CA HIS A 86 9.12 9.11 -2.40
C HIS A 86 10.57 8.68 -2.71
N ASN A 87 11.13 9.12 -3.85
CA ASN A 87 12.49 8.74 -4.31
C ASN A 87 12.71 7.21 -4.33
N CYS A 88 11.87 6.51 -5.09
CA CYS A 88 11.86 5.04 -5.14
C CYS A 88 13.09 4.41 -5.82
N ASP A 89 13.94 5.21 -6.46
CA ASP A 89 15.15 4.77 -7.17
C ASP A 89 16.25 4.21 -6.25
N TYR A 90 16.10 4.38 -4.93
CA TYR A 90 16.96 3.77 -3.91
C TYR A 90 16.39 2.49 -3.29
N ILE A 91 15.16 2.12 -3.63
CA ILE A 91 14.47 0.97 -3.04
C ILE A 91 14.79 -0.28 -3.84
N SER A 92 15.21 -1.34 -3.15
CA SER A 92 15.39 -2.67 -3.74
C SER A 92 14.03 -3.31 -3.99
N PRO A 93 13.71 -3.75 -5.22
CA PRO A 93 12.47 -4.49 -5.45
C PRO A 93 12.37 -5.77 -4.62
N ALA A 94 13.50 -6.40 -4.30
CA ALA A 94 13.51 -7.62 -3.49
C ALA A 94 12.99 -7.39 -2.07
N SER A 95 13.27 -6.24 -1.44
CA SER A 95 12.78 -5.98 -0.07
C SER A 95 11.25 -5.88 -0.01
N ILE A 96 10.64 -5.31 -1.06
CA ILE A 96 9.19 -5.25 -1.18
C ILE A 96 8.60 -6.65 -1.34
N ILE A 97 9.24 -7.51 -2.15
CA ILE A 97 8.78 -8.89 -2.31
C ILE A 97 8.92 -9.65 -1.00
N GLU A 98 10.04 -9.54 -0.29
CA GLU A 98 10.26 -10.19 1.00
C GLU A 98 9.22 -9.77 2.05
N ALA A 99 8.79 -8.51 2.03
CA ALA A 99 7.75 -8.01 2.92
C ALA A 99 6.37 -8.62 2.60
N ILE A 100 6.03 -8.82 1.31
CA ILE A 100 4.69 -9.25 0.88
C ILE A 100 4.59 -10.78 0.75
N ALA A 101 5.69 -11.46 0.43
CA ALA A 101 5.71 -12.89 0.12
C ALA A 101 5.23 -13.74 1.29
N GLY A 102 4.25 -14.60 1.02
CA GLY A 102 3.59 -15.44 2.03
C GLY A 102 2.49 -14.72 2.83
N ARG A 103 2.32 -13.41 2.64
CA ARG A 103 1.31 -12.55 3.28
C ARG A 103 0.39 -11.85 2.27
N GLN A 104 0.37 -12.28 1.00
CA GLN A 104 -0.38 -11.64 -0.07
C GLN A 104 -1.88 -11.48 0.26
N ASP A 105 -2.51 -12.51 0.83
CA ASP A 105 -3.93 -12.48 1.20
C ASP A 105 -4.20 -11.49 2.34
N GLU A 106 -3.31 -11.43 3.33
CA GLU A 106 -3.40 -10.50 4.48
C GLU A 106 -3.21 -9.04 4.02
N VAL A 107 -2.24 -8.80 3.14
CA VAL A 107 -2.03 -7.50 2.49
C VAL A 107 -3.25 -7.09 1.69
N ALA A 108 -3.84 -8.01 0.94
CA ALA A 108 -5.02 -7.71 0.13
C ALA A 108 -6.27 -7.41 0.96
N GLU A 109 -6.50 -8.16 2.04
CA GLU A 109 -7.61 -7.92 2.96
C GLU A 109 -7.47 -6.58 3.71
N ASN A 110 -6.24 -6.16 4.01
CA ASN A 110 -5.95 -4.95 4.78
C ASN A 110 -5.42 -3.79 3.92
N ALA A 111 -5.58 -3.83 2.60
CA ALA A 111 -4.93 -2.89 1.68
C ALA A 111 -5.18 -1.41 2.02
N ALA A 112 -6.45 -1.04 2.27
CA ALA A 112 -6.83 0.33 2.61
C ALA A 112 -6.26 0.77 3.97
N LYS A 113 -6.25 -0.13 4.96
CA LYS A 113 -5.69 0.11 6.29
C LYS A 113 -4.17 0.28 6.25
N ILE A 114 -3.46 -0.60 5.56
CA ILE A 114 -2.00 -0.52 5.35
C ILE A 114 -1.66 0.83 4.72
N ALA A 115 -2.41 1.23 3.69
CA ALA A 115 -2.18 2.49 3.01
C ALA A 115 -2.47 3.72 3.90
N ALA A 116 -3.49 3.65 4.75
CA ALA A 116 -3.73 4.67 5.76
C ALA A 116 -2.58 4.75 6.79
N MET A 117 -2.06 3.60 7.25
CA MET A 117 -0.96 3.55 8.21
C MET A 117 0.33 4.17 7.64
N ILE A 118 0.64 3.88 6.38
CA ILE A 118 1.80 4.46 5.68
C ILE A 118 1.63 5.97 5.44
N GLU A 119 0.38 6.44 5.24
CA GLU A 119 0.09 7.87 5.12
C GLU A 119 0.20 8.60 6.46
N TYR A 120 -0.26 7.99 7.55
CA TYR A 120 -0.30 8.57 8.89
C TYR A 120 1.09 9.00 9.37
N ASP A 121 2.06 8.08 9.32
CA ASP A 121 3.36 8.32 9.91
C ASP A 121 4.46 7.99 8.92
N SER A 122 5.33 8.97 8.69
CA SER A 122 6.63 8.77 8.06
C SER A 122 7.46 7.65 8.71
N TYR A 123 7.12 7.20 9.92
CA TYR A 123 7.69 6.04 10.59
C TYR A 123 7.39 4.71 9.89
N TYR A 124 6.27 4.59 9.17
CA TYR A 124 5.96 3.44 8.31
C TYR A 124 6.61 3.65 6.94
N GLU A 125 7.95 3.63 6.92
CA GLU A 125 8.75 3.79 5.69
C GLU A 125 8.66 2.55 4.76
N ASP A 126 8.13 1.43 5.26
CA ASP A 126 8.00 0.16 4.54
C ASP A 126 6.73 -0.61 4.97
N ILE A 127 6.16 -1.39 4.06
CA ILE A 127 4.97 -2.21 4.22
C ILE A 127 5.12 -3.28 5.31
N ASP A 128 6.34 -3.81 5.49
CA ASP A 128 6.60 -4.85 6.49
C ASP A 128 6.23 -4.40 7.91
N LYS A 129 6.51 -3.14 8.22
CA LYS A 129 6.22 -2.56 9.53
C LYS A 129 4.74 -2.22 9.71
N ALA A 130 4.08 -1.79 8.65
CA ALA A 130 2.64 -1.60 8.68
C ALA A 130 1.93 -2.94 8.95
N LEU A 131 2.45 -4.04 8.36
CA LEU A 131 1.96 -5.40 8.62
C LEU A 131 2.20 -5.85 10.07
N GLU A 132 3.37 -5.58 10.64
CA GLU A 132 3.68 -5.92 12.04
C GLU A 132 2.74 -5.23 13.04
N ASP A 133 2.38 -3.97 12.78
CA ASP A 133 1.55 -3.16 13.67
C ASP A 133 0.05 -3.20 13.31
N LEU A 134 -0.39 -4.07 12.37
CA LEU A 134 -1.78 -4.09 11.91
C LEU A 134 -2.77 -4.22 13.08
N ASP A 135 -2.50 -5.10 14.03
CA ASP A 135 -3.40 -5.38 15.16
C ASP A 135 -3.47 -4.23 16.20
N ASP A 136 -2.54 -3.27 16.15
CA ASP A 136 -2.49 -2.13 17.08
C ASP A 136 -3.43 -0.99 16.66
N PHE A 137 -4.05 -1.09 15.49
CA PHE A 137 -4.94 -0.07 14.95
C PHE A 137 -6.31 -0.65 14.60
N ASP A 138 -7.37 0.10 14.87
CA ASP A 138 -8.63 -0.04 14.14
C ASP A 138 -8.68 0.93 12.98
N PHE A 139 -9.38 0.53 11.92
CA PHE A 139 -9.54 1.33 10.71
C PHE A 139 -10.99 1.43 10.32
N TYR A 140 -11.45 2.67 10.18
CA TYR A 140 -12.80 3.01 9.75
C TYR A 140 -12.72 3.67 8.38
N GLU A 141 -12.84 2.81 7.35
CA GLU A 141 -12.72 3.18 5.94
C GLU A 141 -13.80 4.20 5.53
N ASP A 142 -13.41 5.18 4.70
CA ASP A 142 -14.28 6.23 4.15
C ASP A 142 -15.01 7.10 5.19
N MET A 143 -14.53 7.13 6.44
CA MET A 143 -15.03 8.05 7.47
C MET A 143 -14.08 9.23 7.69
N SER A 144 -14.67 10.40 7.94
CA SER A 144 -13.98 11.53 8.58
C SER A 144 -13.90 11.34 10.10
N GLY A 145 -13.03 12.10 10.77
CA GLY A 145 -12.98 12.10 12.23
C GLY A 145 -14.31 12.50 12.87
N GLU A 146 -15.03 13.44 12.26
CA GLU A 146 -16.37 13.87 12.70
C GLU A 146 -17.38 12.70 12.65
N GLU A 147 -17.42 11.95 11.55
CA GLU A 147 -18.32 10.80 11.37
C GLU A 147 -17.98 9.65 12.33
N TYR A 148 -16.68 9.41 12.57
CA TYR A 148 -16.23 8.43 13.55
C TYR A 148 -16.70 8.79 14.96
N GLU A 149 -16.52 10.05 15.38
CA GLU A 149 -16.98 10.52 16.69
C GLU A 149 -18.49 10.48 16.85
N GLU A 150 -19.23 10.85 15.79
CA GLU A 150 -20.68 10.73 15.79
C GLU A 150 -21.12 9.27 15.98
N MET A 151 -20.52 8.35 15.24
CA MET A 151 -20.77 6.92 15.36
C MET A 151 -20.45 6.42 16.78
N LEU A 152 -19.25 6.71 17.30
CA LEU A 152 -18.81 6.28 18.62
C LEU A 152 -19.74 6.80 19.72
N PHE A 153 -20.15 8.06 19.61
CA PHE A 153 -21.07 8.69 20.55
C PHE A 153 -22.41 7.97 20.60
N TYR A 154 -23.02 7.68 19.44
CA TYR A 154 -24.32 7.00 19.39
C TYR A 154 -24.24 5.53 19.77
N ASP A 155 -23.13 4.84 19.47
CA ASP A 155 -22.94 3.44 19.84
C ASP A 155 -22.72 3.26 21.35
N CYS A 156 -22.07 4.22 22.00
CA CYS A 156 -21.85 4.21 23.44
C CYS A 156 -23.06 4.71 24.25
N MET A 157 -23.98 5.43 23.62
CA MET A 157 -25.13 6.04 24.30
C MET A 157 -26.31 5.07 24.43
N ASP A 158 -27.04 5.17 25.54
CA ASP A 158 -28.30 4.44 25.63
C ASP A 158 -29.34 5.02 24.65
N LYS A 159 -30.10 4.13 24.01
CA LYS A 159 -31.09 4.48 22.99
C LYS A 159 -32.10 5.53 23.43
N ALA A 160 -32.49 5.54 24.71
CA ALA A 160 -33.50 6.50 25.18
C ALA A 160 -32.93 7.92 25.25
N THR A 161 -31.64 8.06 25.58
CA THR A 161 -30.93 9.34 25.56
C THR A 161 -30.65 9.81 24.14
N ALA A 162 -30.23 8.93 23.23
CA ALA A 162 -30.06 9.25 21.81
C ALA A 162 -31.37 9.77 21.18
N ASP A 163 -32.48 9.05 21.38
CA ASP A 163 -33.81 9.45 20.89
C ASP A 163 -34.27 10.83 21.43
N LEU A 164 -33.80 11.20 22.64
CA LEU A 164 -34.10 12.49 23.27
C LEU A 164 -33.28 13.63 22.66
N LEU A 165 -32.02 13.38 22.31
CA LEU A 165 -31.13 14.34 21.66
C LEU A 165 -31.62 14.63 20.24
N ASP A 166 -31.93 13.61 19.44
CA ASP A 166 -32.44 13.75 18.06
C ASP A 166 -33.71 14.61 17.96
N ARG A 167 -34.55 14.56 19.00
CA ARG A 167 -35.82 15.29 19.07
C ARG A 167 -35.67 16.70 19.61
N ASN A 168 -34.50 17.09 20.09
CA ASN A 168 -34.27 18.38 20.72
C ASN A 168 -33.51 19.33 19.78
N PRO A 169 -34.20 20.27 19.10
CA PRO A 169 -33.57 21.17 18.14
C PRO A 169 -32.65 22.22 18.78
N TYR A 170 -32.49 22.21 20.10
CA TYR A 170 -31.64 23.15 20.84
C TYR A 170 -30.35 22.52 21.36
N ILE A 171 -30.15 21.22 21.16
CA ILE A 171 -28.89 20.55 21.51
C ILE A 171 -28.19 20.20 20.21
N THR A 172 -26.97 20.73 20.05
CA THR A 172 -26.07 20.42 18.95
C THR A 172 -24.76 19.95 19.57
N ILE A 173 -24.22 18.84 19.06
CA ILE A 173 -22.92 18.32 19.45
C ILE A 173 -21.94 18.71 18.35
N ASP A 174 -20.75 19.13 18.74
CA ASP A 174 -19.67 19.52 17.82
C ASP A 174 -18.70 18.34 17.73
N PHE A 175 -18.99 17.40 16.83
CA PHE A 175 -18.18 16.19 16.63
C PHE A 175 -16.83 16.52 15.99
N GLU A 176 -16.72 17.59 15.20
CA GLU A 176 -15.43 18.09 14.72
C GLU A 176 -14.51 18.47 15.88
N ALA A 177 -15.05 19.13 16.92
CA ALA A 177 -14.27 19.48 18.10
C ALA A 177 -13.84 18.26 18.90
N MET A 178 -14.70 17.23 19.02
CA MET A 178 -14.36 15.96 19.67
C MET A 178 -13.24 15.24 18.91
N ALA A 179 -13.36 15.14 17.59
CA ALA A 179 -12.38 14.47 16.73
C ALA A 179 -10.99 15.10 16.80
N ARG A 180 -10.92 16.42 17.08
CA ARG A 180 -9.66 17.14 17.28
C ARG A 180 -9.03 16.94 18.65
N ASP A 181 -9.83 16.59 19.66
CA ASP A 181 -9.37 16.39 21.03
C ASP A 181 -8.97 14.93 21.30
N ASP A 182 -9.55 13.97 20.57
CA ASP A 182 -9.28 12.54 20.68
C ASP A 182 -8.04 12.08 19.88
N ASP A 183 -7.46 10.95 20.28
CA ASP A 183 -6.24 10.37 19.70
C ASP A 183 -6.57 9.53 18.46
N ILE A 184 -7.23 10.15 17.49
CA ILE A 184 -7.59 9.57 16.20
C ILE A 184 -6.80 10.25 15.07
N THR A 185 -6.54 9.49 14.01
CA THR A 185 -5.89 10.02 12.81
C THR A 185 -6.80 9.91 11.61
N GLU A 186 -7.14 11.04 11.02
CA GLU A 186 -7.83 11.11 9.74
C GLU A 186 -6.82 11.09 8.58
N THR A 187 -7.03 10.19 7.62
CA THR A 187 -6.22 10.01 6.40
C THR A 187 -7.09 10.19 5.16
N GLU A 188 -6.52 10.24 3.95
CA GLU A 188 -7.29 10.25 2.69
C GLU A 188 -8.23 9.04 2.53
N ARG A 189 -8.03 7.96 3.31
CA ARG A 189 -8.76 6.69 3.19
C ARG A 189 -9.73 6.39 4.35
N GLY A 190 -9.70 7.18 5.42
CA GLY A 190 -10.52 6.94 6.61
C GLY A 190 -9.81 7.28 7.91
N VAL A 191 -10.38 6.84 9.03
CA VAL A 191 -9.87 7.09 10.38
C VAL A 191 -9.11 5.88 10.92
N LEU A 192 -7.89 6.12 11.40
CA LEU A 192 -7.10 5.18 12.21
C LEU A 192 -7.24 5.52 13.69
N VAL A 193 -7.48 4.49 14.51
CA VAL A 193 -7.58 4.59 15.97
C VAL A 193 -6.58 3.63 16.58
N ARG A 194 -5.65 4.14 17.39
CA ARG A 194 -4.58 3.33 17.99
C ARG A 194 -4.97 2.82 19.38
N TYR A 195 -4.57 1.58 19.69
CA TYR A 195 -4.75 0.94 21.00
C TYR A 195 -3.52 1.02 21.93
#